data_AF-A0A1S9CGT8-F1
#
_entry.id   AF-A0A1S9CGT8-F1
#
_cell.length_a   1.000
_cell.length_b   1.000
_cell.length_c   1.000
_cell.angle_alpha   90.00
_cell.angle_beta   90.00
_cell.angle_gamma   90.00
#
_symmetry.space_group_name_H-M   'P 1'
#
loop_
_entity.id
_entity.type
_entity.pdbx_description
1 polymer ?
#
loop_
_entity_poly.entity_id
_entity_poly.type
_entity_poly.pdbx_seq_one_letter_code
_entity_poly.pdbx_strand_id
1 'polypeptide(L)'
;MGFLDTLFSAGHKIANEAQKQQVNALKDMEKKIAQAEGRTNLTAEQRNKLERAKQNLGVSSEGKSKTIDEWDREWVSIGKLANANLTPYNKSVGLYRHVINGKTMYVGRAIELNNGGFRKRLSDYRRDSDSGRTHTSGQQIYNNLDKITTYILVVGNTEEAVITTRKLEIGFIGKYNPEWNKIKH
;
A
#
# COMPACT_ATOMS: atom_id res chain seq x y z
N MET A 1 21.77 -33.33 11.87
CA MET A 1 21.04 -32.04 12.00
C MET A 1 21.98 -31.06 12.65
N GLY A 2 22.37 -30.02 11.92
CA GLY A 2 23.47 -29.13 12.31
C GLY A 2 22.99 -28.05 13.28
N PHE A 3 23.89 -27.61 14.16
CA PHE A 3 23.69 -26.54 15.15
C PHE A 3 23.14 -25.23 14.54
N LEU A 4 23.34 -25.02 13.24
CA LEU A 4 22.85 -23.88 12.46
C LEU A 4 21.33 -23.91 12.17
N ASP A 5 20.71 -25.09 12.04
CA ASP A 5 19.26 -25.20 11.78
C ASP A 5 18.42 -24.82 13.01
N THR A 6 18.95 -25.12 14.21
CA THR A 6 18.31 -24.76 15.48
C THR A 6 18.36 -23.25 15.75
N LEU A 7 19.46 -22.59 15.37
CA LEU A 7 19.64 -21.14 15.47
C LEU A 7 18.70 -20.36 14.54
N PHE A 8 18.51 -20.84 13.31
CA PHE A 8 17.64 -20.19 12.33
C PHE A 8 16.15 -20.28 12.72
N SER A 9 15.74 -21.44 13.25
CA SER A 9 14.38 -21.67 13.76
C SER A 9 14.06 -20.81 15.00
N ALA A 10 15.03 -20.63 15.90
CA ALA A 10 14.88 -19.75 17.07
C ALA A 10 14.76 -18.27 16.67
N GLY A 11 15.55 -17.80 15.70
CA GLY A 11 15.49 -16.42 15.22
C GLY A 11 14.16 -16.07 14.54
N HIS A 12 13.58 -16.99 13.77
CA HIS A 12 12.27 -16.79 13.13
C HIS A 12 11.11 -16.69 14.13
N LYS A 13 11.16 -17.47 15.22
CA LYS A 13 10.15 -17.38 16.29
C LYS A 13 10.22 -16.04 17.03
N ILE A 14 11.43 -15.58 17.37
CA ILE A 14 11.64 -14.31 18.07
C ILE A 14 11.19 -13.12 17.20
N ALA A 15 11.48 -13.12 15.90
CA ALA A 15 11.06 -12.06 14.99
C ALA A 15 9.53 -11.99 14.81
N ASN A 16 8.87 -13.15 14.71
CA ASN A 16 7.40 -13.22 14.60
C ASN A 16 6.69 -12.81 15.90
N GLU A 17 7.24 -13.16 17.06
CA GLU A 17 6.71 -12.72 18.35
C GLU A 17 6.87 -11.21 18.54
N ALA A 18 8.03 -10.64 18.17
CA ALA A 18 8.26 -9.20 18.21
C ALA A 18 7.30 -8.43 17.26
N GLN A 19 7.08 -8.94 16.04
CA GLN A 19 6.10 -8.34 15.12
C GLN A 19 4.67 -8.43 15.66
N LYS A 20 4.28 -9.57 16.23
CA LYS A 20 2.95 -9.75 16.81
C LYS A 20 2.73 -8.83 18.03
N GLN A 21 3.76 -8.65 18.85
CA GLN A 21 3.74 -7.69 19.97
C GLN A 21 3.61 -6.25 19.48
N GLN A 22 4.33 -5.86 18.42
CA GLN A 22 4.21 -4.52 17.82
C GLN A 22 2.81 -4.26 17.26
N VAL A 23 2.22 -5.22 16.55
CA VAL A 23 0.87 -5.08 15.97
C VAL A 23 -0.19 -4.98 17.07
N ASN A 24 -0.06 -5.75 18.15
CA ASN A 24 -0.98 -5.66 19.28
C ASN A 24 -0.84 -4.32 20.02
N ALA A 25 0.40 -3.84 20.22
CA ALA A 25 0.66 -2.52 20.81
C ALA A 25 0.05 -1.38 19.96
N LEU A 26 0.14 -1.47 18.64
CA LEU A 26 -0.47 -0.50 17.72
C LEU A 26 -2.01 -0.50 17.83
N LYS A 27 -2.65 -1.67 17.88
CA LYS A 27 -4.11 -1.78 18.05
C LYS A 27 -4.59 -1.23 19.40
N ASP A 28 -3.84 -1.47 20.47
CA ASP A 28 -4.16 -0.94 21.79
C ASP A 28 -3.99 0.58 21.85
N MET A 29 -3.00 1.14 21.14
CA MET A 29 -2.84 2.58 21.00
C MET A 29 -3.96 3.21 20.16
N GLU A 30 -4.33 2.62 19.03
CA GLU A 30 -5.47 3.09 18.21
C GLU A 30 -6.77 3.11 19.02
N LYS A 31 -7.02 2.07 19.81
CA LYS A 31 -8.19 2.01 20.70
C LYS A 31 -8.17 3.09 21.77
N LYS A 32 -6.99 3.40 22.34
CA LYS A 32 -6.81 4.48 23.32
C LYS A 32 -6.97 5.87 22.70
N ILE A 33 -6.50 6.07 21.47
CA ILE A 33 -6.68 7.32 20.72
C ILE A 33 -8.17 7.54 20.42
N ALA A 34 -8.87 6.52 19.90
CA ALA A 34 -10.31 6.60 19.66
C ALA A 34 -11.12 6.88 20.94
N GLN A 35 -10.71 6.31 22.08
CA GLN A 35 -11.32 6.59 23.39
C GLN A 35 -11.01 7.99 23.93
N ALA A 36 -9.84 8.55 23.61
CA ALA A 36 -9.45 9.90 23.99
C ALA A 36 -10.12 10.97 23.12
N GLU A 37 -10.32 10.69 21.83
CA GLU A 37 -11.02 11.57 20.88
C GLU A 37 -12.52 11.66 21.15
N GLY A 38 -13.14 10.62 21.72
CA GLY A 38 -14.54 10.63 22.17
C GLY A 38 -14.80 11.43 23.46
N ARG A 39 -13.76 11.94 24.13
CA ARG A 39 -13.90 12.79 25.32
C ARG A 39 -13.58 14.24 24.95
N THR A 40 -14.59 14.99 24.57
CA THR A 40 -14.55 16.46 24.45
C THR A 40 -14.30 17.09 25.82
N ASN A 41 -13.03 17.14 26.24
CA ASN A 41 -12.38 18.12 27.12
C ASN A 41 -10.97 17.60 27.50
N LEU A 42 -10.10 17.45 26.50
CA LEU A 42 -8.67 17.19 26.74
C LEU A 42 -8.01 18.44 27.31
N THR A 43 -7.22 18.28 28.37
CA THR A 43 -6.44 19.38 28.96
C THR A 43 -5.35 19.84 27.99
N ALA A 44 -4.89 21.09 28.11
CA ALA A 44 -3.86 21.65 27.25
C ALA A 44 -2.56 20.80 27.24
N GLU A 45 -2.24 20.18 28.38
CA GLU A 45 -1.09 19.29 28.53
C GLU A 45 -1.27 17.96 27.79
N GLN A 46 -2.48 17.38 27.83
CA GLN A 46 -2.81 16.17 27.06
C GLN A 46 -2.81 16.44 25.56
N ARG A 47 -3.27 17.62 25.12
CA ARG A 47 -3.16 18.06 23.72
C ARG A 47 -1.71 18.19 23.29
N ASN A 48 -0.86 18.83 24.09
CA ASN A 48 0.57 18.95 23.77
C ASN A 48 1.28 17.58 23.73
N LYS A 49 0.91 16.65 24.62
CA LYS A 49 1.45 15.28 24.60
C LYS A 49 0.98 14.49 23.38
N LEU A 50 -0.28 14.66 22.98
CA LEU A 50 -0.85 14.05 21.77
C LEU A 50 -0.22 14.63 20.49
N GLU A 51 -0.02 15.95 20.42
CA GLU A 51 0.63 16.61 19.28
C GLU A 51 2.10 16.20 19.15
N ARG A 52 2.85 16.10 20.27
CA ARG A 52 4.20 15.54 20.25
C ARG A 52 4.22 14.07 19.83
N ALA A 53 3.23 13.28 20.23
CA ALA A 53 3.11 11.89 19.79
C ALA A 53 2.79 11.78 18.28
N LYS A 54 1.95 12.66 17.74
CA LYS A 54 1.66 12.76 16.29
C LYS A 54 2.89 13.20 15.48
N GLN A 55 3.64 14.19 15.98
CA GLN A 55 4.90 14.63 15.36
C GLN A 55 5.94 13.51 15.34
N ASN A 56 6.08 12.75 16.44
CA ASN A 56 6.97 11.58 16.50
C ASN A 56 6.50 10.41 15.61
N LEU A 57 5.24 10.39 15.19
CA LEU A 57 4.66 9.41 14.25
C LEU A 57 4.72 9.87 12.78
N GLY A 58 5.41 10.99 12.48
CA GLY A 58 5.50 11.52 11.11
C GLY A 58 4.18 12.09 10.58
N VAL A 59 3.21 12.34 11.46
CA VAL A 59 1.95 13.02 11.10
C VAL A 59 2.23 14.53 11.19
N SER A 60 2.85 15.08 10.15
CA SER A 60 2.91 16.53 9.95
C SER A 60 1.49 17.11 10.02
N SER A 61 1.28 18.02 10.98
CA SER A 61 0.01 18.72 11.22
C SER A 61 -0.18 19.98 10.37
N GLU A 62 0.66 20.20 9.35
CA GLU A 62 0.56 21.35 8.45
C GLU A 62 0.37 20.88 7.01
N GLY A 63 -0.89 20.66 6.65
CA GLY A 63 -1.29 20.24 5.32
C GLY A 63 -2.56 19.43 5.39
N LYS A 64 -3.69 20.00 4.97
CA LYS A 64 -4.96 19.29 4.86
C LYS A 64 -4.73 18.02 4.02
N SER A 65 -4.85 16.84 4.64
CA SER A 65 -4.69 15.58 3.93
C SER A 65 -5.77 15.50 2.85
N LYS A 66 -5.34 15.32 1.59
CA LYS A 66 -6.25 15.18 0.45
C LYS A 66 -7.27 14.07 0.70
N THR A 67 -8.53 14.35 0.42
CA THR A 67 -9.64 13.39 0.38
C THR A 67 -9.46 12.38 -0.74
N ILE A 68 -10.18 11.25 -0.68
CA ILE A 68 -10.16 10.24 -1.75
C ILE A 68 -10.54 10.84 -3.11
N ASP A 69 -11.51 11.76 -3.14
CA ASP A 69 -11.97 12.39 -4.39
C ASP A 69 -10.95 13.38 -4.98
N GLU A 70 -10.13 14.02 -4.14
CA GLU A 70 -9.02 14.85 -4.60
C GLU A 70 -7.92 13.97 -5.21
N TRP A 71 -7.53 12.90 -4.51
CA TRP A 71 -6.59 11.92 -5.06
C TRP A 71 -7.07 11.27 -6.35
N ASP A 72 -8.38 11.09 -6.50
CA ASP A 72 -8.97 10.45 -7.66
C ASP A 72 -8.83 11.25 -8.96
N ARG A 73 -8.58 12.56 -8.85
CA ARG A 73 -8.35 13.42 -10.00
C ARG A 73 -6.91 13.36 -10.51
N GLU A 74 -6.02 12.71 -9.76
CA GLU A 74 -4.57 12.68 -10.03
C GLU A 74 -4.11 11.38 -10.71
N TRP A 75 -5.04 10.50 -11.08
CA TRP A 75 -4.71 9.31 -11.87
C TRP A 75 -4.18 9.69 -13.26
N VAL A 76 -2.98 9.24 -13.58
CA VAL A 76 -2.35 9.43 -14.90
C VAL A 76 -2.34 8.11 -15.66
N SER A 77 -2.82 8.13 -16.90
CA SER A 77 -2.71 6.95 -17.78
C SER A 77 -1.27 6.78 -18.27
N ILE A 78 -0.76 5.55 -18.19
CA ILE A 78 0.53 5.17 -18.78
C ILE A 78 0.36 4.28 -20.02
N GLY A 79 -0.87 4.21 -20.55
CA GLY A 79 -1.22 3.42 -21.72
C GLY A 79 -1.41 1.93 -21.42
N LYS A 80 -1.25 1.11 -22.45
CA LYS A 80 -1.42 -0.36 -22.39
C LYS A 80 -0.33 -1.00 -21.53
N LEU A 81 -0.72 -1.86 -20.58
CA LEU A 81 0.25 -2.47 -19.65
C LEU A 81 1.33 -3.26 -20.37
N ALA A 82 0.98 -4.00 -21.43
CA ALA A 82 1.92 -4.79 -22.23
C ALA A 82 3.14 -3.98 -22.72
N ASN A 83 2.93 -2.71 -23.09
CA ASN A 83 3.90 -1.86 -23.78
C ASN A 83 4.26 -0.57 -23.03
N ALA A 84 3.75 -0.37 -21.82
CA ALA A 84 3.97 0.85 -21.06
C ALA A 84 5.46 1.10 -20.79
N ASN A 85 5.90 2.35 -20.95
CA ASN A 85 7.24 2.79 -20.56
C ASN A 85 7.28 2.99 -19.04
N LEU A 86 7.94 2.08 -18.33
CA LEU A 86 8.01 2.07 -16.87
C LEU A 86 9.25 2.75 -16.30
N THR A 87 10.22 3.11 -17.15
CA THR A 87 11.50 3.70 -16.75
C THR A 87 11.33 4.98 -15.91
N PRO A 88 10.41 5.92 -16.24
CA PRO A 88 10.22 7.14 -15.45
C PRO A 88 9.74 6.91 -14.01
N TYR A 89 9.18 5.73 -13.72
CA TYR A 89 8.54 5.41 -12.44
C TYR A 89 9.39 4.47 -11.58
N ASN A 90 10.70 4.47 -11.79
CA ASN A 90 11.65 3.72 -10.97
C ASN A 90 11.71 4.33 -9.56
N LYS A 91 11.52 3.49 -8.52
CA LYS A 91 11.50 3.88 -7.09
C LYS A 91 10.35 4.82 -6.68
N SER A 92 9.45 5.16 -7.59
CA SER A 92 8.22 5.88 -7.25
C SER A 92 7.23 4.97 -6.52
N VAL A 93 6.60 5.49 -5.48
CA VAL A 93 5.60 4.82 -4.65
C VAL A 93 4.21 5.37 -4.93
N GLY A 94 3.23 4.47 -4.94
CA GLY A 94 1.84 4.83 -5.07
C GLY A 94 0.93 3.68 -5.45
N LEU A 95 -0.18 4.01 -6.08
CA LEU A 95 -1.19 3.05 -6.52
C LEU A 95 -1.20 2.91 -8.03
N TYR A 96 -1.60 1.75 -8.52
CA TYR A 96 -1.96 1.53 -9.91
C TYR A 96 -3.34 0.92 -9.99
N ARG A 97 -4.06 1.22 -11.07
CA ARG A 97 -5.32 0.57 -11.41
C ARG A 97 -5.30 0.08 -12.85
N HIS A 98 -5.94 -1.06 -13.07
CA HIS A 98 -6.10 -1.67 -14.38
C HIS A 98 -7.53 -1.49 -14.86
N VAL A 99 -7.68 -0.92 -16.05
CA VAL A 99 -8.96 -0.58 -16.64
C VAL A 99 -9.15 -1.36 -17.94
N ILE A 100 -10.32 -1.99 -18.08
CA ILE A 100 -10.77 -2.64 -19.30
C ILE A 100 -12.13 -2.04 -19.66
N ASN A 101 -12.28 -1.55 -20.90
CA ASN A 101 -13.52 -0.95 -21.40
C ASN A 101 -14.12 0.11 -20.44
N GLY A 102 -13.28 0.96 -19.86
CA GLY A 102 -13.70 2.02 -18.94
C GLY A 102 -13.97 1.57 -17.49
N LYS A 103 -13.94 0.26 -17.19
CA LYS A 103 -14.17 -0.27 -15.84
C LYS A 103 -12.87 -0.61 -15.13
N THR A 104 -12.72 -0.16 -13.89
CA THR A 104 -11.60 -0.54 -13.01
C THR A 104 -11.76 -1.99 -12.57
N MET A 105 -10.86 -2.85 -13.06
CA MET A 105 -10.88 -4.29 -12.78
C MET A 105 -10.00 -4.66 -11.58
N TYR A 106 -8.95 -3.89 -11.32
CA TYR A 106 -8.02 -4.10 -10.22
C TYR A 106 -7.41 -2.79 -9.72
N VAL A 107 -7.16 -2.72 -8.41
CA VAL A 107 -6.35 -1.69 -7.76
C VAL A 107 -5.26 -2.39 -6.94
N GLY A 108 -4.02 -1.97 -7.12
CA GLY A 108 -2.90 -2.47 -6.34
C GLY A 108 -1.91 -1.36 -5.98
N ARG A 109 -0.93 -1.74 -5.16
CA ARG A 109 0.09 -0.81 -4.64
C ARG A 109 1.50 -1.16 -5.10
N ALA A 110 2.32 -0.13 -5.28
CA ALA A 110 3.76 -0.24 -5.51
C ALA A 110 4.48 0.53 -4.39
N ILE A 111 4.98 -0.19 -3.38
CA ILE A 111 5.57 0.40 -2.15
C ILE A 111 7.05 0.05 -1.94
N GLU A 112 7.66 -0.63 -2.91
CA GLU A 112 9.04 -1.11 -2.81
C GLU A 112 10.06 0.01 -3.14
N LEU A 113 10.28 0.92 -2.19
CA LEU A 113 11.15 2.11 -2.33
C LEU A 113 12.54 1.79 -2.93
N ASN A 114 13.23 0.81 -2.35
CA ASN A 114 14.60 0.47 -2.73
C ASN A 114 14.69 -0.58 -3.83
N ASN A 115 13.55 -1.14 -4.25
CA ASN A 115 13.50 -2.25 -5.20
C ASN A 115 12.64 -1.91 -6.44
N GLY A 116 12.68 -0.66 -6.88
CA GLY A 116 12.15 -0.24 -8.17
C GLY A 116 10.69 0.19 -8.20
N GLY A 117 9.94 0.19 -7.09
CA GLY A 117 8.61 0.79 -7.00
C GLY A 117 7.64 0.30 -8.09
N PHE A 118 6.97 1.23 -8.79
CA PHE A 118 6.09 0.91 -9.92
C PHE A 118 6.79 0.08 -11.00
N ARG A 119 8.03 0.42 -11.36
CA ARG A 119 8.77 -0.28 -12.41
C ARG A 119 8.85 -1.78 -12.13
N LYS A 120 9.27 -2.17 -10.94
CA LYS A 120 9.32 -3.59 -10.55
C LYS A 120 7.92 -4.20 -10.57
N ARG A 121 6.98 -3.60 -9.83
CA ARG A 121 5.64 -4.18 -9.63
C ARG A 121 4.87 -4.40 -10.94
N LEU A 122 4.92 -3.42 -11.85
CA LEU A 122 4.23 -3.52 -13.14
C LEU A 122 5.00 -4.42 -14.13
N SER A 123 6.33 -4.50 -14.02
CA SER A 123 7.12 -5.45 -14.83
C SER A 123 6.86 -6.89 -14.42
N ASP A 124 6.61 -7.17 -13.14
CA ASP A 124 6.31 -8.53 -12.66
C ASP A 124 5.08 -9.13 -13.36
N TYR A 125 4.09 -8.31 -13.72
CA TYR A 125 2.92 -8.76 -14.52
C TYR A 125 3.24 -9.05 -15.98
N ARG A 126 4.32 -8.49 -16.54
CA ARG A 126 4.69 -8.64 -17.96
C ARG A 126 5.64 -9.82 -18.21
N ARG A 127 6.28 -10.35 -17.16
CA ARG A 127 7.25 -11.43 -17.27
C ARG A 127 6.56 -12.75 -17.54
N ASP A 128 7.24 -13.63 -18.30
CA ASP A 128 6.75 -14.97 -18.64
C ASP A 128 6.77 -15.95 -17.46
N SER A 129 7.59 -15.68 -16.44
CA SER A 129 7.76 -16.54 -15.28
C SER A 129 6.55 -16.53 -14.34
N ASP A 130 6.12 -17.72 -13.89
CA ASP A 130 4.93 -17.90 -13.05
C ASP A 130 5.08 -17.44 -11.58
N SER A 131 6.28 -17.04 -11.15
CA SER A 131 6.54 -16.66 -9.75
C SER A 131 5.69 -15.48 -9.25
N GLY A 132 5.17 -14.64 -10.15
CA GLY A 132 4.22 -13.55 -9.85
C GLY A 132 2.74 -13.89 -10.08
N ARG A 133 2.43 -15.09 -10.57
CA ARG A 133 1.08 -15.54 -11.00
C ARG A 133 0.47 -16.59 -10.09
N THR A 134 1.02 -16.76 -8.89
CA THR A 134 0.47 -17.66 -7.88
C THR A 134 -0.91 -17.21 -7.39
N HIS A 135 -1.23 -15.92 -7.57
CA HIS A 135 -2.50 -15.34 -7.17
C HIS A 135 -3.48 -15.18 -8.34
N THR A 136 -4.78 -15.38 -8.08
CA THR A 136 -5.82 -15.35 -9.12
C THR A 136 -5.88 -14.00 -9.83
N SER A 137 -5.70 -12.90 -9.08
CA SER A 137 -5.63 -11.55 -9.66
C SER A 137 -4.43 -11.38 -10.60
N GLY A 138 -3.27 -11.94 -10.25
CA GLY A 138 -2.07 -11.93 -11.10
C GLY A 138 -2.28 -12.68 -12.42
N GLN A 139 -2.96 -13.83 -12.38
CA GLN A 139 -3.33 -14.59 -13.59
C GLN A 139 -4.32 -13.82 -14.46
N GLN A 140 -5.35 -13.22 -13.86
CA GLN A 140 -6.32 -12.39 -14.59
C GLN A 140 -5.65 -11.19 -15.28
N ILE A 141 -4.72 -10.53 -14.60
CA ILE A 141 -3.94 -9.43 -15.18
C ILE A 141 -3.10 -9.93 -16.35
N TYR A 142 -2.36 -11.03 -16.17
CA TYR A 142 -1.51 -11.60 -17.22
C TYR A 142 -2.32 -11.98 -18.48
N ASN A 143 -3.43 -12.69 -18.29
CA ASN A 143 -4.29 -13.18 -19.38
C ASN A 143 -5.01 -12.05 -20.15
N ASN A 144 -4.98 -10.81 -19.65
CA ASN A 144 -5.62 -9.65 -20.27
C ASN A 144 -4.65 -8.48 -20.51
N LEU A 145 -3.34 -8.73 -20.55
CA LEU A 145 -2.29 -7.70 -20.66
C LEU A 145 -2.49 -6.71 -21.81
N ASP A 146 -2.96 -7.21 -22.96
CA ASP A 146 -3.25 -6.47 -24.18
C ASP A 146 -4.51 -5.57 -24.06
N LYS A 147 -5.46 -5.98 -23.24
CA LYS A 147 -6.71 -5.25 -23.00
C LYS A 147 -6.56 -4.17 -21.95
N ILE A 148 -5.69 -4.39 -20.97
CA ILE A 148 -5.51 -3.50 -19.82
C ILE A 148 -4.90 -2.16 -20.22
N THR A 149 -5.60 -1.08 -19.88
CA THR A 149 -5.02 0.26 -19.76
C THR A 149 -4.66 0.50 -18.30
N THR A 150 -3.42 0.87 -18.03
CA THR A 150 -2.95 1.12 -16.65
C THR A 150 -2.95 2.61 -16.36
N TYR A 151 -3.46 2.95 -15.18
CA TYR A 151 -3.31 4.27 -14.59
C TYR A 151 -2.48 4.14 -13.32
N ILE A 152 -1.69 5.17 -13.04
CA ILE A 152 -0.90 5.26 -11.81
C ILE A 152 -1.27 6.53 -11.05
N LEU A 153 -1.12 6.47 -9.74
CA LEU A 153 -1.22 7.60 -8.83
C LEU A 153 0.09 7.62 -8.04
N VAL A 154 0.97 8.58 -8.36
CA VAL A 154 2.26 8.73 -7.66
C VAL A 154 2.00 9.51 -6.38
N VAL A 155 2.28 8.87 -5.24
CA VAL A 155 2.11 9.46 -3.91
C VAL A 155 3.41 10.10 -3.42
N GLY A 156 4.55 9.50 -3.77
CA GLY A 156 5.87 10.03 -3.41
C GLY A 156 6.97 8.99 -3.52
N ASN A 157 8.03 9.18 -2.74
CA ASN A 157 9.21 8.30 -2.69
C ASN A 157 9.79 8.20 -1.26
N THR A 158 8.95 8.41 -0.24
CA THR A 158 9.33 8.36 1.18
C THR A 158 8.55 7.28 1.93
N GLU A 159 8.88 7.06 3.21
CA GLU A 159 8.15 6.13 4.07
C GLU A 159 6.71 6.60 4.36
N GLU A 160 6.50 7.90 4.50
CA GLU A 160 5.16 8.50 4.65
C GLU A 160 4.29 8.22 3.42
N ALA A 161 4.89 8.24 2.22
CA ALA A 161 4.20 7.88 0.98
C ALA A 161 3.74 6.41 0.99
N VAL A 162 4.52 5.50 1.58
CA VAL A 162 4.14 4.09 1.74
C VAL A 162 2.92 3.96 2.66
N ILE A 163 2.93 4.65 3.81
CA ILE A 163 1.81 4.64 4.77
C ILE A 163 0.55 5.19 4.10
N THR A 164 0.68 6.32 3.40
CA THR A 164 -0.43 6.97 2.68
C THR A 164 -0.98 6.06 1.59
N THR A 165 -0.11 5.42 0.80
CA THR A 165 -0.49 4.48 -0.26
C THR A 165 -1.34 3.32 0.28
N ARG A 166 -0.99 2.76 1.45
CA ARG A 166 -1.79 1.67 2.07
C ARG A 166 -3.19 2.12 2.45
N LYS A 167 -3.35 3.35 2.96
CA LYS A 167 -4.67 3.91 3.30
C LYS A 167 -5.50 4.18 2.04
N LEU A 168 -4.88 4.76 1.01
CA LEU A 168 -5.54 5.04 -0.27
C LEU A 168 -5.99 3.77 -0.98
N GLU A 169 -5.21 2.67 -0.92
CA GLU A 169 -5.58 1.38 -1.51
C GLU A 169 -6.95 0.91 -1.02
N ILE A 170 -7.16 0.93 0.30
CA ILE A 170 -8.43 0.52 0.91
C ILE A 170 -9.56 1.44 0.42
N GLY A 171 -9.33 2.75 0.40
CA GLY A 171 -10.31 3.73 -0.07
C GLY A 171 -10.70 3.54 -1.54
N PHE A 172 -9.73 3.29 -2.42
CA PHE A 172 -9.99 3.08 -3.84
C PHE A 172 -10.57 1.70 -4.16
N ILE A 173 -10.23 0.65 -3.41
CA ILE A 173 -10.93 -0.64 -3.52
C ILE A 173 -12.38 -0.47 -3.11
N GLY A 174 -12.67 0.26 -2.03
CA GLY A 174 -14.05 0.58 -1.63
C GLY A 174 -14.80 1.39 -2.67
N LYS A 175 -14.18 2.46 -3.20
CA LYS A 175 -14.77 3.36 -4.21
C LYS A 175 -15.07 2.66 -5.52
N TYR A 176 -14.11 1.90 -6.06
CA TYR A 176 -14.22 1.28 -7.38
C TYR A 176 -14.84 -0.11 -7.37
N ASN A 177 -14.85 -0.77 -6.21
CA ASN A 177 -15.32 -2.14 -6.05
C ASN A 177 -14.79 -3.14 -7.11
N PRO A 178 -13.47 -3.12 -7.41
CA PRO A 178 -12.88 -3.88 -8.52
C PRO A 178 -13.07 -5.39 -8.37
N GLU A 179 -13.46 -6.05 -9.45
CA GLU A 179 -13.78 -7.48 -9.44
C GLU A 179 -12.58 -8.36 -9.06
N TRP A 180 -11.39 -8.02 -9.55
CA TRP A 180 -10.21 -8.86 -9.34
C TRP A 180 -9.58 -8.69 -7.95
N ASN A 181 -10.00 -7.69 -7.16
CA ASN A 181 -9.62 -7.58 -5.74
C ASN A 181 -10.52 -8.42 -4.82
N LYS A 182 -11.69 -8.86 -5.28
CA LYS A 182 -12.65 -9.66 -4.47
C LYS A 182 -12.28 -11.12 -4.36
N ILE A 183 -11.41 -11.60 -5.25
CA ILE A 183 -11.07 -13.01 -5.35
C ILE A 183 -10.19 -13.38 -4.15
N LYS A 184 -10.82 -13.91 -3.10
CA LYS A 184 -10.13 -14.60 -2.01
C LYS A 184 -9.69 -15.98 -2.52
N HIS A 185 -8.46 -16.35 -2.22
CA HIS A 185 -8.02 -17.75 -2.24
C HIS A 185 -8.64 -18.50 -1.07
#